data_AF-A0AAD8TBH9-F1
#
_entry.id   AF-A0AAD8TBH9-F1
#
_cell.length_a   1.000
_cell.length_b   1.000
_cell.length_c   1.000
_cell.angle_alpha   90.00
_cell.angle_beta   90.00
_cell.angle_gamma   90.00
#
_symmetry.space_group_name_H-M   'P 1'
#
loop_
_entity.id
_entity.type
_entity.pdbx_description
1 polymer ?
#
loop_
_entity_poly.entity_id
_entity_poly.type
_entity_poly.pdbx_seq_one_letter_code
_entity_poly.pdbx_strand_id
1 'polypeptide(L)'
;MGVPMALQSHPQLRHHAEHLDYMLYNTQKELDNFRAYANRTHLARVTHGDAIKQLSKDRNKLRLKCAKKDVTITRLRAQIASLESTVKAQEDQLREMEEDEAGADLQGGDAFLSDDDDFEEDGFTEEEDYAFLEPGPDDVVPIDIEDEGSRTGSHISPSSHNLLYIQMAPPNRNNNDAMMQLLQTLLQDRETERAERQANIAALQNLAHQGHGNHDHPGSKLKNFQNTNPPVFSKTEEPLDADDWLQTMENNLEVAGVEANEKVLFATHYLAGPARAWWTSTRAMNGGQVMTWADFKLKFSKYHVPPGLIKKMRDEFRELKQGRMTVVEYRDRFLTPSRYAR
;
A
#
# COMPACT_ATOMS: atom_id res chain seq x y z
N MET A 1 -65.15 65.15 -15.46
CA MET A 1 -64.70 64.10 -16.42
C MET A 1 -63.18 64.12 -16.48
N GLY A 2 -62.53 63.16 -15.82
CA GLY A 2 -61.09 62.96 -15.96
C GLY A 2 -60.88 61.49 -16.27
N VAL A 3 -60.75 61.16 -17.55
CA VAL A 3 -60.47 59.79 -18.01
C VAL A 3 -59.04 59.47 -17.60
N PRO A 4 -58.77 58.39 -16.85
CA PRO A 4 -57.40 58.05 -16.48
C PRO A 4 -56.61 57.66 -17.73
N MET A 5 -55.49 58.33 -17.98
CA MET A 5 -54.56 57.97 -19.06
C MET A 5 -54.04 56.56 -18.81
N ALA A 6 -54.53 55.60 -19.58
CA ALA A 6 -53.91 54.30 -19.69
C ALA A 6 -52.54 54.49 -20.37
N LEU A 7 -51.47 54.43 -19.58
CA LEU A 7 -50.11 54.30 -20.08
C LEU A 7 -50.06 53.08 -21.00
N GLN A 8 -49.90 53.34 -22.29
CA GLN A 8 -49.76 52.32 -23.32
C GLN A 8 -48.52 51.48 -22.99
N SER A 9 -48.73 50.23 -22.55
CA SER A 9 -47.64 49.32 -22.22
C SER A 9 -46.82 49.07 -23.48
N HIS A 10 -45.65 49.71 -23.59
CA HIS A 10 -44.75 49.51 -24.71
C HIS A 10 -44.14 48.10 -24.60
N PRO A 11 -44.48 47.14 -25.48
CA PRO A 11 -44.04 45.75 -25.37
C PRO A 11 -42.51 45.61 -25.45
N GLN A 12 -41.84 46.54 -26.13
CA GLN A 12 -40.39 46.62 -26.22
C GLN A 12 -39.71 46.93 -24.88
N LEU A 13 -40.28 47.84 -24.08
CA LEU A 13 -39.73 48.18 -22.75
C LEU A 13 -39.90 47.03 -21.77
N ARG A 14 -41.01 46.28 -21.87
CA ARG A 14 -41.25 45.08 -21.08
C ARG A 14 -40.25 43.97 -21.40
N HIS A 15 -40.03 43.68 -22.68
CA HIS A 15 -39.03 42.69 -23.10
C HIS A 15 -37.62 43.10 -22.66
N HIS A 16 -37.29 44.39 -22.70
CA HIS A 16 -36.00 44.88 -22.22
C HIS A 16 -35.84 44.70 -20.70
N ALA A 17 -36.89 44.98 -19.92
CA ALA A 17 -36.89 44.77 -18.47
C ALA A 17 -36.75 43.27 -18.10
N GLU A 18 -37.47 42.38 -18.78
CA GLU A 18 -37.37 40.93 -18.57
C GLU A 18 -35.98 40.40 -18.96
N HIS A 19 -35.38 40.92 -20.03
CA HIS A 19 -34.01 40.57 -20.41
C HIS A 19 -32.97 41.05 -19.38
N LEU A 20 -33.13 42.26 -18.84
CA LEU A 20 -32.27 42.76 -17.77
C LEU A 20 -32.41 41.93 -16.48
N ASP A 21 -33.62 41.54 -16.11
CA ASP A 21 -33.87 40.68 -14.95
C ASP A 21 -33.21 39.30 -15.12
N TYR A 22 -33.30 38.73 -16.33
CA TYR A 22 -32.59 37.49 -16.69
C TYR A 22 -31.07 37.64 -16.59
N MET A 23 -30.50 38.73 -17.12
CA MET A 23 -29.07 39.01 -17.06
C MET A 23 -28.59 39.22 -15.61
N LEU A 24 -29.38 39.93 -14.79
CA LEU A 24 -29.10 40.11 -13.37
C LEU A 24 -29.17 38.79 -12.60
N TYR A 25 -30.18 37.97 -12.86
CA TYR A 25 -30.29 36.64 -12.27
C TYR A 25 -29.11 35.74 -12.66
N ASN A 26 -28.73 35.72 -13.94
CA ASN A 26 -27.62 34.89 -14.41
C ASN A 26 -26.27 35.34 -13.81
N THR A 27 -26.00 36.65 -13.79
CA THR A 27 -24.77 37.19 -13.19
C THR A 27 -24.72 36.95 -11.68
N GLN A 28 -25.84 37.08 -10.96
CA GLN A 28 -25.90 36.76 -9.54
C GLN A 28 -25.61 35.28 -9.28
N LYS A 29 -26.18 34.38 -10.10
CA LYS A 29 -25.92 32.94 -10.03
C LYS A 29 -24.45 32.61 -10.29
N GLU A 30 -23.83 33.25 -11.27
CA GLU A 30 -22.39 33.09 -11.55
C GLU A 30 -21.53 33.56 -10.36
N LEU A 31 -21.86 34.71 -9.75
CA LEU A 31 -21.16 35.20 -8.56
C LEU A 31 -21.26 34.24 -7.37
N ASP A 32 -22.44 33.66 -7.14
CA ASP A 32 -22.63 32.70 -6.05
C ASP A 32 -21.89 31.38 -6.31
N ASN A 33 -21.81 30.94 -7.57
CA ASN A 33 -20.95 29.81 -7.97
C ASN A 33 -19.47 30.10 -7.69
N PHE A 34 -18.98 31.30 -8.03
CA PHE A 34 -17.58 31.69 -7.76
C PHE A 34 -17.30 31.74 -6.26
N ARG A 35 -18.21 32.29 -5.45
CA ARG A 35 -18.09 32.31 -3.99
C ARG A 35 -18.05 30.89 -3.40
N ALA A 36 -18.92 30.00 -3.87
CA ALA A 36 -18.94 28.61 -3.42
C ALA A 36 -17.62 27.89 -3.75
N TYR A 37 -17.08 28.10 -4.95
CA TYR A 37 -15.79 27.55 -5.36
C TYR A 37 -14.63 28.10 -4.51
N ALA A 38 -14.60 29.41 -4.29
CA ALA A 38 -13.57 30.07 -3.47
C ALA A 38 -13.58 29.54 -2.03
N ASN A 39 -14.77 29.40 -1.43
CA ASN A 39 -14.93 28.86 -0.07
C ASN A 39 -14.49 27.40 0.04
N ARG A 40 -14.88 26.54 -0.91
CA ARG A 40 -14.43 25.14 -0.96
C ARG A 40 -12.91 25.05 -1.07
N THR A 41 -12.31 25.86 -1.93
CA THR A 41 -10.85 25.90 -2.13
C THR A 41 -10.13 26.39 -0.87
N HIS A 42 -10.65 27.42 -0.21
CA HIS A 42 -10.10 27.92 1.04
C HIS A 42 -10.15 26.85 2.15
N LEU A 43 -11.29 26.16 2.31
CA LEU A 43 -11.43 25.09 3.30
C LEU A 43 -10.47 23.92 3.03
N ALA A 44 -10.31 23.52 1.76
CA ALA A 44 -9.33 22.52 1.37
C ALA A 44 -7.89 22.94 1.74
N ARG A 45 -7.53 24.22 1.53
CA ARG A 45 -6.21 24.73 1.93
C ARG A 45 -6.00 24.72 3.44
N VAL A 46 -7.01 25.12 4.22
CA VAL A 46 -6.93 25.11 5.69
C VAL A 46 -6.76 23.69 6.21
N THR A 47 -7.61 22.76 5.75
CA THR A 47 -7.56 21.35 6.15
C THR A 47 -6.23 20.69 5.76
N HIS A 48 -5.73 20.94 4.55
CA HIS A 48 -4.41 20.48 4.13
C HIS A 48 -3.29 21.08 5.00
N GLY A 49 -3.40 22.36 5.35
CA GLY A 49 -2.46 23.02 6.25
C GLY A 49 -2.38 22.36 7.62
N ASP A 50 -3.52 21.96 8.19
CA ASP A 50 -3.55 21.28 9.48
C ASP A 50 -3.02 19.84 9.39
N ALA A 51 -3.31 19.12 8.30
CA ALA A 51 -2.72 17.82 8.03
C ALA A 51 -1.19 17.90 7.91
N ILE A 52 -0.66 18.91 7.21
CA ILE A 52 0.79 19.14 7.09
C ILE A 52 1.42 19.39 8.47
N LYS A 53 0.79 20.21 9.32
CA LYS A 53 1.27 20.46 10.69
C LYS A 53 1.31 19.17 11.50
N GLN A 54 0.27 18.34 11.40
CA GLN A 54 0.19 17.08 12.12
C GLN A 54 1.27 16.10 11.68
N LEU A 55 1.43 15.90 10.36
CA LEU A 55 2.48 15.05 9.80
C LEU A 55 3.88 15.54 10.18
N SER A 56 4.10 16.86 10.25
CA SER A 56 5.37 17.43 10.71
C SER A 56 5.67 17.07 12.17
N LYS A 57 4.65 17.13 13.05
CA LYS A 57 4.78 16.70 14.45
C LYS A 57 5.11 15.21 14.56
N ASP A 58 4.41 14.37 13.81
CA ASP A 58 4.59 12.92 13.85
C ASP A 58 5.95 12.50 13.29
N ARG A 59 6.40 13.14 12.19
CA ARG A 59 7.77 12.99 11.67
C ARG A 59 8.81 13.33 12.73
N ASN A 60 8.65 14.43 13.47
CA ASN A 60 9.62 14.82 14.50
C ASN A 60 9.64 13.82 15.67
N LYS A 61 8.49 13.28 16.08
CA LYS A 61 8.40 12.21 17.08
C LYS A 61 9.14 10.94 16.60
N LEU A 62 8.93 10.54 15.34
CA LEU A 62 9.61 9.39 14.75
C LEU A 62 11.13 9.60 14.70
N ARG A 63 11.60 10.79 14.30
CA ARG A 63 13.04 11.12 14.31
C ARG A 63 13.64 10.99 15.70
N LEU A 64 12.95 11.45 16.73
CA LEU A 64 13.41 11.30 18.11
C LEU A 64 13.46 9.84 18.54
N LYS A 65 12.47 9.01 18.15
CA LYS A 65 12.50 7.56 18.40
C LYS A 65 13.67 6.88 17.69
N CYS A 66 13.92 7.20 16.41
CA CYS A 66 15.05 6.66 15.67
C CYS A 66 16.38 7.05 16.31
N ALA A 67 16.57 8.34 16.66
CA ALA A 67 17.79 8.79 17.32
C ALA A 67 18.06 8.04 18.64
N LYS A 68 17.01 7.76 19.44
CA LYS A 68 17.14 6.93 20.64
C LYS A 68 17.58 5.50 20.32
N LYS A 69 16.99 4.88 19.30
CA LYS A 69 17.38 3.53 18.85
C LYS A 69 18.81 3.52 18.32
N ASP A 70 19.24 4.54 17.59
CA ASP A 70 20.59 4.65 17.05
C ASP A 70 21.65 4.71 18.16
N VAL A 71 21.36 5.42 19.26
CA VAL A 71 22.23 5.44 20.45
C VAL A 71 22.33 4.04 21.06
N THR A 72 21.21 3.34 21.22
CA THR A 72 21.21 1.96 21.75
C THR A 72 21.98 1.01 20.84
N ILE A 73 21.76 1.07 19.53
CA ILE A 73 22.48 0.26 18.55
C ILE A 73 23.98 0.55 18.62
N THR A 74 24.38 1.81 18.73
CA THR A 74 25.80 2.20 18.85
C THR A 74 26.42 1.62 20.13
N ARG A 75 25.71 1.67 21.25
CA ARG A 75 26.17 1.05 22.51
C ARG A 75 26.34 -0.45 22.38
N LEU A 76 25.34 -1.14 21.81
CA LEU A 76 25.40 -2.60 21.62
C LEU A 76 26.55 -3.00 20.71
N ARG A 77 26.78 -2.26 19.61
CA ARG A 77 27.93 -2.48 18.73
C ARG A 77 29.27 -2.32 19.45
N ALA A 78 29.39 -1.32 20.33
CA ALA A 78 30.61 -1.14 21.12
C ALA A 78 30.83 -2.29 22.12
N GLN A 79 29.76 -2.80 22.73
CA GLN A 79 29.84 -3.98 23.61
C GLN A 79 30.27 -5.23 22.85
N ILE A 80 29.70 -5.47 21.67
CA ILE A 80 30.08 -6.60 20.80
C ILE A 80 31.57 -6.51 20.44
N ALA A 81 32.03 -5.35 19.97
CA ALA A 81 33.45 -5.15 19.62
C ALA A 81 34.40 -5.39 20.81
N SER A 82 33.98 -5.00 22.02
CA SER A 82 34.74 -5.28 23.25
C SER A 82 34.83 -6.78 23.52
N LEU A 83 33.72 -7.51 23.37
CA LEU A 83 33.68 -8.96 23.59
C LEU A 83 34.52 -9.70 22.54
N GLU A 84 34.42 -9.31 21.27
CA GLU A 84 35.25 -9.86 20.19
C GLU A 84 36.74 -9.68 20.48
N SER A 85 37.15 -8.52 21.01
CA SER A 85 38.54 -8.29 21.39
C SER A 85 38.99 -9.18 22.56
N THR A 86 38.11 -9.47 23.53
CA THR A 86 38.44 -10.36 24.65
C THR A 86 38.53 -11.82 24.21
N VAL A 87 37.63 -12.27 23.33
CA VAL A 87 37.66 -13.62 22.76
C VAL A 87 38.95 -13.81 21.96
N LYS A 88 39.29 -12.86 21.09
CA LYS A 88 40.53 -12.93 20.32
C LYS A 88 41.77 -13.00 21.22
N ALA A 89 41.82 -12.20 22.29
CA ALA A 89 42.94 -12.24 23.22
C ALA A 89 43.05 -13.61 23.93
N GLN A 90 41.92 -14.25 24.26
CA GLN A 90 41.90 -15.59 24.84
C GLN A 90 42.33 -16.66 23.83
N GLU A 91 41.91 -16.55 22.56
CA GLU A 91 42.33 -17.45 21.48
C GLU A 91 43.83 -17.35 21.20
N ASP A 92 44.39 -16.14 21.20
CA ASP A 92 45.83 -15.93 21.01
C ASP A 92 46.64 -16.51 22.20
N GLN A 93 46.15 -16.35 23.44
CA GLN A 93 46.76 -17.00 24.63
C GLN A 93 46.72 -18.52 24.57
N LEU A 94 45.62 -19.12 24.11
CA LEU A 94 45.51 -20.57 23.92
C LEU A 94 46.51 -21.08 22.88
N ARG A 95 46.67 -20.35 21.77
CA ARG A 95 47.64 -20.70 20.71
C ARG A 95 49.08 -20.66 21.21
N GLU A 96 49.45 -19.66 22.00
CA GLU A 96 50.79 -19.56 22.60
C GLU A 96 51.06 -20.71 23.60
N MET A 97 50.05 -21.14 24.37
CA MET A 97 50.19 -22.30 25.26
C MET A 97 50.35 -23.63 24.51
N GLU A 98 49.67 -23.82 23.38
CA GLU A 98 49.84 -25.01 22.52
C GLU A 98 51.24 -25.07 21.86
N GLU A 99 51.81 -23.92 21.50
CA GLU A 99 53.16 -23.84 20.92
C GLU A 99 54.27 -24.13 21.96
N ASP A 100 54.08 -23.74 23.22
CA ASP A 100 55.01 -24.05 24.33
C ASP A 100 54.93 -25.54 24.77
N GLU A 101 53.75 -26.17 24.67
CA GLU A 101 53.55 -27.59 25.01
C GLU A 101 54.11 -28.54 23.92
N ALA A 102 54.17 -28.11 22.66
CA ALA A 102 54.84 -28.83 21.56
C ALA A 102 56.39 -28.76 21.64
N GLY A 103 56.95 -27.90 22.49
CA GLY A 103 58.40 -27.73 22.68
C GLY A 103 59.02 -28.64 23.76
N ALA A 104 58.21 -29.38 24.52
CA ALA A 104 58.67 -30.23 25.60
C ALA A 104 58.48 -31.72 25.27
N ASP A 105 59.57 -32.31 24.78
CA ASP A 105 59.93 -33.73 24.92
C ASP A 105 59.32 -34.74 23.93
N LEU A 106 60.12 -35.11 22.93
CA LEU A 106 60.45 -36.53 22.65
C LEU A 106 61.85 -36.60 22.02
N GLN A 107 62.89 -36.45 22.83
CA GLN A 107 64.19 -37.05 22.51
C GLN A 107 64.26 -38.43 23.16
N GLY A 108 63.83 -39.46 22.43
CA GLY A 108 63.89 -40.83 22.95
C GLY A 108 63.54 -41.90 21.94
N GLY A 109 64.55 -42.37 21.22
CA GLY A 109 64.68 -43.80 20.89
C GLY A 109 64.22 -44.24 19.50
N ASP A 110 65.20 -44.58 18.66
CA ASP A 110 65.10 -45.65 17.67
C ASP A 110 64.45 -46.91 18.30
N ALA A 111 63.31 -47.35 17.77
CA ALA A 111 62.88 -48.74 17.87
C ALA A 111 61.90 -49.07 16.72
N PHE A 112 62.53 -49.52 15.65
CA PHE A 112 62.01 -50.38 14.58
C PHE A 112 61.03 -51.47 15.08
N LEU A 113 59.78 -51.49 14.61
CA LEU A 113 58.88 -52.65 14.41
C LEU A 113 57.71 -52.17 13.53
N SER A 114 57.77 -52.26 12.20
CA SER A 114 57.36 -53.40 11.35
C SER A 114 55.96 -53.96 11.62
N ASP A 115 55.15 -53.89 10.56
CA ASP A 115 53.96 -54.68 10.23
C ASP A 115 52.75 -54.58 11.16
N ASP A 116 51.72 -53.87 10.71
CA ASP A 116 50.50 -54.53 10.20
C ASP A 116 49.52 -53.48 9.65
N ASP A 117 49.32 -53.53 8.34
CA ASP A 117 48.15 -52.99 7.65
C ASP A 117 46.91 -53.74 8.16
N ASP A 118 45.84 -53.04 8.57
CA ASP A 118 44.54 -53.16 7.90
C ASP A 118 43.46 -52.28 8.56
N PHE A 119 42.79 -51.60 7.66
CA PHE A 119 41.70 -50.66 7.81
C PHE A 119 40.35 -51.41 7.75
N GLU A 120 39.39 -51.03 8.61
CA GLU A 120 37.90 -51.06 8.50
C GLU A 120 37.35 -51.06 9.95
N GLU A 121 36.81 -49.95 10.47
CA GLU A 121 35.50 -49.31 10.21
C GLU A 121 34.29 -50.21 10.54
N ASP A 122 33.45 -49.66 11.42
CA ASP A 122 32.08 -50.01 11.78
C ASP A 122 31.78 -51.11 12.81
N GLY A 123 31.19 -50.64 13.91
CA GLY A 123 30.02 -51.29 14.50
C GLY A 123 30.10 -51.50 16.01
N PHE A 124 29.76 -50.50 16.81
CA PHE A 124 29.23 -50.77 18.15
C PHE A 124 28.07 -49.85 18.54
N THR A 125 26.88 -50.45 18.46
CA THR A 125 25.72 -50.33 19.37
C THR A 125 25.04 -48.98 19.55
N GLU A 126 23.98 -48.75 18.77
CA GLU A 126 22.83 -47.97 19.26
C GLU A 126 21.79 -48.93 19.81
N GLU A 127 21.83 -49.13 21.12
CA GLU A 127 20.68 -49.57 21.91
C GLU A 127 20.81 -48.91 23.28
N GLU A 128 20.17 -47.76 23.48
CA GLU A 128 19.80 -47.30 24.82
C GLU A 128 18.66 -46.26 24.75
N ASP A 129 17.52 -46.68 25.26
CA ASP A 129 16.37 -45.87 25.63
C ASP A 129 16.76 -44.69 26.54
N TYR A 130 16.29 -43.48 26.25
CA TYR A 130 16.03 -42.50 27.32
C TYR A 130 14.79 -41.64 27.03
N ALA A 131 13.95 -41.60 28.06
CA ALA A 131 12.59 -41.12 28.08
C ALA A 131 12.45 -39.60 28.09
N PHE A 132 11.35 -39.15 27.49
CA PHE A 132 10.39 -38.18 28.03
C PHE A 132 10.85 -37.38 29.26
N LEU A 133 11.20 -36.11 29.05
CA LEU A 133 11.09 -35.07 30.06
C LEU A 133 10.32 -33.88 29.45
N GLU A 134 9.14 -33.65 30.02
CA GLU A 134 8.28 -32.50 29.76
C GLU A 134 9.02 -31.18 30.09
N PRO A 135 8.76 -30.08 29.35
CA PRO A 135 9.30 -28.78 29.71
C PRO A 135 8.67 -28.28 31.03
N GLY A 136 9.53 -28.00 32.00
CA GLY A 136 9.16 -27.46 33.30
C GLY A 136 8.52 -26.06 33.23
N PRO A 137 7.71 -25.68 34.22
CA PRO A 137 6.88 -24.49 34.16
C PRO A 137 7.59 -23.28 34.77
N ASP A 138 8.47 -22.58 34.04
CA ASP A 138 9.04 -21.32 34.58
C ASP A 138 9.33 -20.19 33.57
N ASP A 139 8.97 -20.31 32.28
CA ASP A 139 9.13 -19.19 31.32
C ASP A 139 7.82 -18.45 31.02
N VAL A 140 7.11 -18.01 32.06
CA VAL A 140 6.07 -16.99 31.95
C VAL A 140 6.60 -15.68 32.52
N VAL A 141 7.21 -14.86 31.67
CA VAL A 141 7.50 -13.46 32.00
C VAL A 141 6.19 -12.66 31.89
N PRO A 142 5.71 -12.01 32.96
CA PRO A 142 4.46 -11.25 32.93
C PRO A 142 4.55 -10.04 31.99
N ILE A 143 3.53 -9.87 31.15
CA ILE A 143 3.30 -8.65 30.38
C ILE A 143 2.59 -7.67 31.31
N ASP A 144 3.31 -6.64 31.78
CA ASP A 144 2.70 -5.52 32.48
C ASP A 144 1.80 -4.73 31.51
N ILE A 145 0.49 -4.88 31.72
CA ILE A 145 -0.55 -4.01 31.16
C ILE A 145 -0.68 -2.85 32.14
N GLU A 146 -0.06 -1.72 31.82
CA GLU A 146 -0.35 -0.45 32.52
C GLU A 146 -1.74 0.05 32.07
N ASP A 147 -2.71 -0.24 32.93
CA ASP A 147 -4.04 0.37 33.01
C ASP A 147 -3.91 1.77 33.63
N GLU A 148 -4.03 2.81 32.81
CA GLU A 148 -4.19 4.21 33.26
C GLU A 148 -5.62 4.67 32.94
N GLY A 149 -6.58 3.96 33.53
CA GLY A 149 -7.88 4.50 33.86
C GLY A 149 -7.86 5.19 35.23
N SER A 150 -8.26 6.47 35.23
CA SER A 150 -8.89 7.20 36.34
C SER A 150 -8.06 8.33 36.96
N ARG A 151 -8.40 9.57 36.59
CA ARG A 151 -8.11 10.75 37.40
C ARG A 151 -9.38 11.55 37.68
N THR A 152 -9.91 11.26 38.87
CA THR A 152 -10.48 12.18 39.86
C THR A 152 -11.52 13.21 39.41
N GLY A 153 -12.76 12.97 39.83
CA GLY A 153 -13.72 14.05 40.04
C GLY A 153 -13.25 14.99 41.14
N SER A 154 -13.33 16.29 40.87
CA SER A 154 -13.34 17.33 41.90
C SER A 154 -14.54 18.23 41.66
N HIS A 155 -15.44 18.12 42.61
CA HIS A 155 -16.66 18.85 42.86
C HIS A 155 -16.34 20.33 43.12
N ILE A 156 -16.92 21.26 42.35
CA ILE A 156 -17.07 22.67 42.74
C ILE A 156 -18.51 23.07 42.44
N SER A 157 -19.22 23.48 43.49
CA SER A 157 -20.61 23.96 43.48
C SER A 157 -20.79 25.28 42.73
N PRO A 158 -22.03 25.57 42.28
CA PRO A 158 -22.35 26.67 41.39
C PRO A 158 -22.57 27.97 42.19
N SER A 159 -21.81 29.02 41.88
CA SER A 159 -22.08 30.38 42.33
C SER A 159 -22.38 31.27 41.13
N SER A 160 -23.68 31.49 40.95
CA SER A 160 -24.39 32.71 40.58
C SER A 160 -23.73 33.73 39.62
N HIS A 161 -24.54 34.08 38.61
CA HIS A 161 -24.50 35.25 37.73
C HIS A 161 -23.58 35.20 36.49
N ASN A 162 -24.13 34.71 35.38
CA ASN A 162 -24.57 35.60 34.30
C ASN A 162 -25.51 34.87 33.34
N LEU A 163 -26.80 35.18 33.45
CA LEU A 163 -27.82 34.85 32.47
C LEU A 163 -27.57 35.74 31.23
N LEU A 164 -26.96 35.18 30.19
CA LEU A 164 -27.21 35.63 28.83
C LEU A 164 -27.74 34.44 28.05
N TYR A 165 -29.04 34.48 27.80
CA TYR A 165 -29.82 33.48 27.09
C TYR A 165 -29.32 33.41 25.63
N ILE A 166 -28.30 32.59 25.35
CA ILE A 166 -28.02 32.17 23.98
C ILE A 166 -29.00 31.05 23.68
N GLN A 167 -30.09 31.47 23.06
CA GLN A 167 -31.12 30.65 22.43
C GLN A 167 -30.48 29.50 21.67
N MET A 168 -30.73 28.26 22.12
CA MET A 168 -30.41 27.07 21.36
C MET A 168 -31.24 27.11 20.06
N ALA A 169 -30.58 27.41 18.94
CA ALA A 169 -31.14 27.17 17.62
C ALA A 169 -31.28 25.64 17.43
N PRO A 170 -32.40 25.15 16.87
CA PRO A 170 -32.62 23.72 16.70
C PRO A 170 -31.54 23.09 15.81
N PRO A 171 -31.20 21.80 16.00
CA PRO A 171 -30.23 21.12 15.16
C PRO A 171 -30.68 21.18 13.70
N ASN A 172 -29.81 21.70 12.85
CA ASN A 172 -30.04 21.90 11.43
C ASN A 172 -30.31 20.55 10.73
N ARG A 173 -31.58 20.26 10.43
CA ARG A 173 -32.06 19.05 9.72
C ARG A 173 -31.24 18.75 8.45
N ASN A 174 -30.75 19.78 7.75
CA ASN A 174 -30.00 19.61 6.50
C ASN A 174 -28.66 18.89 6.64
N ASN A 175 -27.97 18.98 7.79
CA ASN A 175 -26.68 18.28 7.96
C ASN A 175 -26.86 16.79 8.22
N ASN A 176 -27.92 16.40 8.93
CA ASN A 176 -28.26 14.99 9.15
C ASN A 176 -28.77 14.36 7.86
N ASP A 177 -29.55 15.09 7.06
CA ASP A 177 -30.00 14.64 5.74
C ASP A 177 -28.83 14.50 4.75
N ALA A 178 -27.85 15.41 4.79
CA ALA A 178 -26.64 15.31 3.97
C ALA A 178 -25.73 14.13 4.38
N MET A 179 -25.59 13.87 5.68
CA MET A 179 -24.84 12.71 6.19
C MET A 179 -25.57 11.39 5.86
N MET A 180 -26.89 11.37 5.97
CA MET A 180 -27.72 10.23 5.54
C MET A 180 -27.64 10.01 4.02
N GLN A 181 -27.64 11.07 3.21
CA GLN A 181 -27.40 10.98 1.77
C GLN A 181 -26.00 10.45 1.44
N LEU A 182 -24.96 10.88 2.17
CA LEU A 182 -23.61 10.37 1.98
C LEU A 182 -23.52 8.88 2.34
N LEU A 183 -24.14 8.48 3.45
CA LEU A 183 -24.19 7.08 3.86
C LEU A 183 -24.98 6.23 2.84
N GLN A 184 -26.11 6.74 2.35
CA GLN A 184 -26.90 6.11 1.30
C GLN A 184 -26.09 5.94 0.00
N THR A 185 -25.33 6.98 -0.38
CA THR A 185 -24.47 6.97 -1.57
C THR A 185 -23.35 5.94 -1.42
N LEU A 186 -22.68 5.89 -0.26
CA LEU A 186 -21.63 4.90 -0.01
C LEU A 186 -22.16 3.46 -0.02
N LEU A 187 -23.37 3.25 0.49
CA LEU A 187 -24.02 1.94 0.43
C LEU A 187 -24.38 1.55 -1.01
N GLN A 188 -24.91 2.49 -1.80
CA GLN A 188 -25.16 2.27 -3.23
C GLN A 188 -23.88 2.01 -4.02
N ASP A 189 -22.80 2.73 -3.75
CA ASP A 189 -21.48 2.48 -4.36
C ASP A 189 -20.98 1.06 -4.03
N ARG A 190 -21.13 0.61 -2.78
CA ARG A 190 -20.77 -0.78 -2.42
C ARG A 190 -21.67 -1.82 -3.08
N GLU A 191 -22.95 -1.53 -3.26
CA GLU A 191 -23.89 -2.43 -3.94
C GLU A 191 -23.60 -2.51 -5.44
N THR A 192 -23.34 -1.37 -6.10
CA THR A 192 -22.96 -1.32 -7.52
C THR A 192 -21.63 -2.03 -7.75
N GLU A 193 -20.64 -1.85 -6.86
CA GLU A 193 -19.39 -2.61 -6.88
C GLU A 193 -19.63 -4.13 -6.79
N ARG A 194 -20.54 -4.58 -5.94
CA ARG A 194 -20.91 -6.00 -5.82
C ARG A 194 -21.64 -6.50 -7.07
N ALA A 195 -22.60 -5.74 -7.58
CA ALA A 195 -23.38 -6.10 -8.76
C ALA A 195 -22.51 -6.22 -10.01
N GLU A 196 -21.64 -5.26 -10.26
CA GLU A 196 -20.67 -5.31 -11.36
C GLU A 196 -19.68 -6.47 -11.19
N ARG A 197 -19.24 -6.78 -9.95
CA ARG A 197 -18.36 -7.93 -9.72
C ARG A 197 -19.08 -9.22 -10.07
N GLN A 198 -20.35 -9.34 -9.69
CA GLN A 198 -21.19 -10.47 -10.03
C GLN A 198 -21.44 -10.55 -11.54
N ALA A 199 -21.64 -9.42 -12.21
CA ALA A 199 -21.80 -9.35 -13.67
C ALA A 199 -20.52 -9.78 -14.41
N ASN A 200 -19.34 -9.39 -13.92
CA ASN A 200 -18.07 -9.84 -14.48
C ASN A 200 -17.88 -11.36 -14.27
N ILE A 201 -18.24 -11.89 -13.09
CA ILE A 201 -18.21 -13.35 -12.84
C ILE A 201 -19.17 -14.08 -13.78
N ALA A 202 -20.39 -13.57 -13.94
CA ALA A 202 -21.38 -14.16 -14.85
C ALA A 202 -20.91 -14.09 -16.30
N ALA A 203 -20.25 -13.01 -16.73
CA ALA A 203 -19.66 -12.90 -18.05
C ALA A 203 -18.53 -13.92 -18.25
N LEU A 204 -17.65 -14.10 -17.26
CA LEU A 204 -16.61 -15.13 -17.26
C LEU A 204 -17.20 -16.56 -17.31
N GLN A 205 -18.32 -16.81 -16.63
CA GLN A 205 -19.04 -18.08 -16.67
C GLN A 205 -19.76 -18.29 -18.00
N ASN A 206 -20.36 -17.26 -18.59
CA ASN A 206 -21.03 -17.36 -19.90
C ASN A 206 -20.03 -17.63 -21.04
N LEU A 207 -18.81 -17.10 -20.95
CA LEU A 207 -17.70 -17.49 -21.82
C LEU A 207 -17.31 -18.96 -21.61
N ALA A 208 -17.47 -19.49 -20.40
CA ALA A 208 -17.24 -20.91 -20.10
C ALA A 208 -18.30 -21.87 -20.70
N HIS A 209 -19.52 -21.42 -20.98
CA HIS A 209 -20.61 -22.27 -21.47
C HIS A 209 -20.76 -22.36 -22.99
N GLN A 210 -20.02 -21.57 -23.78
CA GLN A 210 -20.13 -21.56 -25.25
C GLN A 210 -19.24 -22.58 -25.98
N GLY A 211 -18.45 -23.39 -25.26
CA GLY A 211 -17.56 -24.40 -25.87
C GLY A 211 -18.08 -25.84 -25.73
N HIS A 212 -18.80 -26.35 -26.73
CA HIS A 212 -19.04 -27.79 -26.89
C HIS A 212 -17.90 -28.43 -27.69
N GLY A 213 -17.21 -29.41 -27.08
CA GLY A 213 -16.44 -30.43 -27.80
C GLY A 213 -14.94 -30.45 -27.54
N ASN A 214 -14.50 -31.52 -26.84
CA ASN A 214 -13.14 -32.07 -26.77
C ASN A 214 -12.01 -31.23 -26.12
N HIS A 215 -11.52 -31.75 -25.00
CA HIS A 215 -10.25 -31.51 -24.31
C HIS A 215 -9.74 -30.10 -23.88
N ASP A 216 -10.36 -28.98 -24.25
CA ASP A 216 -9.93 -27.65 -23.76
C ASP A 216 -11.11 -26.79 -23.27
N HIS A 217 -11.59 -27.06 -22.05
CA HIS A 217 -12.74 -26.34 -21.47
C HIS A 217 -12.39 -24.89 -21.05
N PRO A 218 -13.19 -23.86 -21.39
CA PRO A 218 -13.06 -22.52 -20.80
C PRO A 218 -13.46 -22.44 -19.31
N GLY A 219 -14.19 -23.45 -18.80
CA GLY A 219 -14.28 -23.72 -17.35
C GLY A 219 -12.94 -24.17 -16.72
N SER A 220 -12.04 -24.73 -17.53
CA SER A 220 -10.64 -24.94 -17.15
C SER A 220 -9.88 -23.62 -17.19
N LYS A 221 -10.09 -22.71 -18.15
CA LYS A 221 -9.32 -21.45 -18.24
C LYS A 221 -9.52 -20.55 -17.02
N LEU A 222 -10.76 -20.33 -16.56
CA LEU A 222 -11.01 -19.54 -15.34
C LEU A 222 -10.42 -20.23 -14.10
N LYS A 223 -10.57 -21.55 -13.99
CA LYS A 223 -10.02 -22.34 -12.90
C LYS A 223 -8.49 -22.36 -12.91
N ASN A 224 -7.88 -22.51 -14.08
CA ASN A 224 -6.43 -22.48 -14.31
C ASN A 224 -5.89 -21.10 -13.96
N PHE A 225 -6.59 -20.04 -14.36
CA PHE A 225 -6.24 -18.69 -13.97
C PHE A 225 -6.36 -18.47 -12.47
N GLN A 226 -7.44 -18.91 -11.82
CA GLN A 226 -7.56 -18.83 -10.36
C GLN A 226 -6.45 -19.64 -9.65
N ASN A 227 -6.03 -20.77 -10.22
CA ASN A 227 -4.92 -21.58 -9.72
C ASN A 227 -3.56 -20.88 -9.83
N THR A 228 -3.40 -19.89 -10.73
CA THR A 228 -2.18 -19.04 -10.77
C THR A 228 -2.13 -18.01 -9.63
N ASN A 229 -3.13 -18.00 -8.74
CA ASN A 229 -3.27 -17.04 -7.64
C ASN A 229 -3.06 -15.57 -8.04
N PRO A 230 -3.84 -15.05 -9.01
CA PRO A 230 -3.68 -13.71 -9.54
C PRO A 230 -3.83 -12.62 -8.46
N PRO A 231 -2.89 -11.66 -8.41
CA PRO A 231 -2.88 -10.62 -7.39
C PRO A 231 -4.02 -9.61 -7.63
N VAL A 232 -4.60 -9.11 -6.53
CA VAL A 232 -5.61 -8.03 -6.56
C VAL A 232 -4.91 -6.68 -6.45
N PHE A 233 -5.28 -5.73 -7.31
CA PHE A 233 -4.72 -4.38 -7.32
C PHE A 233 -5.75 -3.33 -6.94
N SER A 234 -5.42 -2.47 -5.97
CA SER A 234 -6.35 -1.45 -5.45
C SER A 234 -5.80 -0.03 -5.57
N LYS A 235 -4.65 0.19 -4.96
CA LYS A 235 -3.84 1.42 -5.02
C LYS A 235 -2.42 1.05 -4.63
N THR A 236 -1.44 1.82 -5.08
CA THR A 236 -0.05 1.64 -4.65
C THR A 236 0.54 2.96 -4.20
N GLU A 237 1.41 2.89 -3.18
CA GLU A 237 2.21 4.02 -2.72
C GLU A 237 3.47 4.17 -3.58
N GLU A 238 4.00 3.04 -4.05
CA GLU A 238 5.08 2.97 -5.01
C GLU A 238 4.52 2.72 -6.42
N PRO A 239 4.77 3.59 -7.40
CA PRO A 239 4.19 3.42 -8.73
C PRO A 239 4.79 2.25 -9.53
N LEU A 240 5.92 1.67 -9.09
CA LEU A 240 6.51 0.48 -9.70
C LEU A 240 5.68 -0.79 -9.42
N ASP A 241 5.02 -0.86 -8.26
CA ASP A 241 4.12 -1.96 -7.89
C ASP A 241 2.96 -2.14 -8.89
N ALA A 242 2.53 -1.04 -9.53
CA ALA A 242 1.52 -1.08 -10.57
C ALA A 242 2.03 -1.77 -11.84
N ASP A 243 3.28 -1.51 -12.22
CA ASP A 243 3.91 -2.18 -13.36
C ASP A 243 4.18 -3.66 -13.05
N ASP A 244 4.64 -3.97 -11.84
CA ASP A 244 4.84 -5.36 -11.38
C ASP A 244 3.54 -6.14 -11.36
N TRP A 245 2.45 -5.53 -10.89
CA TRP A 245 1.13 -6.13 -10.98
C TRP A 245 0.73 -6.41 -12.42
N LEU A 246 0.95 -5.47 -13.34
CA LEU A 246 0.57 -5.63 -14.74
C LEU A 246 1.35 -6.76 -15.42
N GLN A 247 2.66 -6.87 -15.15
CA GLN A 247 3.50 -7.96 -15.66
C GLN A 247 3.11 -9.31 -15.08
N THR A 248 2.87 -9.38 -13.77
CA THR A 248 2.41 -10.60 -13.11
C THR A 248 1.06 -11.05 -13.69
N MET A 249 0.15 -10.11 -13.90
CA MET A 249 -1.15 -10.37 -14.48
C MET A 249 -1.04 -10.87 -15.93
N GLU A 250 -0.16 -10.26 -16.73
CA GLU A 250 0.11 -10.69 -18.11
C GLU A 250 0.64 -12.13 -18.15
N ASN A 251 1.62 -12.46 -17.31
CA ASN A 251 2.15 -13.82 -17.19
C ASN A 251 1.07 -14.83 -16.78
N ASN A 252 0.26 -14.49 -15.78
CA ASN A 252 -0.82 -15.38 -15.31
C ASN A 252 -1.88 -15.64 -16.40
N LEU A 253 -2.21 -14.61 -17.19
CA LEU A 253 -3.13 -14.74 -18.32
C LEU A 253 -2.57 -15.63 -19.43
N GLU A 254 -1.26 -15.57 -19.66
CA GLU A 254 -0.56 -16.41 -20.64
C GLU A 254 -0.50 -17.87 -20.17
N VAL A 255 -0.10 -18.12 -18.92
CA VAL A 255 -0.06 -19.46 -18.32
C VAL A 255 -1.45 -20.10 -18.31
N ALA A 256 -2.51 -19.32 -18.07
CA ALA A 256 -3.88 -19.81 -18.07
C ALA A 256 -4.49 -20.00 -19.48
N GLY A 257 -3.77 -19.63 -20.55
CA GLY A 257 -4.24 -19.78 -21.93
C GLY A 257 -5.42 -18.86 -22.27
N VAL A 258 -5.48 -17.66 -21.68
CA VAL A 258 -6.57 -16.70 -21.90
C VAL A 258 -6.40 -15.99 -23.25
N GLU A 259 -7.47 -15.97 -24.05
CA GLU A 259 -7.47 -15.34 -25.37
C GLU A 259 -7.47 -13.81 -25.28
N ALA A 260 -6.93 -13.14 -26.31
CA ALA A 260 -6.70 -11.70 -26.30
C ALA A 260 -7.96 -10.84 -26.08
N ASN A 261 -9.12 -11.36 -26.50
CA ASN A 261 -10.46 -10.77 -26.29
C ASN A 261 -10.97 -10.88 -24.85
N GLU A 262 -10.48 -11.86 -24.08
CA GLU A 262 -10.90 -12.15 -22.70
C GLU A 262 -9.93 -11.54 -21.67
N LYS A 263 -8.67 -11.31 -22.03
CA LYS A 263 -7.62 -10.80 -21.12
C LYS A 263 -8.03 -9.58 -20.29
N VAL A 264 -8.70 -8.60 -20.90
CA VAL A 264 -9.16 -7.38 -20.21
C VAL A 264 -10.25 -7.70 -19.19
N LEU A 265 -11.18 -8.61 -19.51
CA LEU A 265 -12.25 -9.01 -18.59
C LEU A 265 -11.66 -9.72 -17.35
N PHE A 266 -10.70 -10.61 -17.58
CA PHE A 266 -10.00 -11.30 -16.50
C PHE A 266 -9.20 -10.33 -15.64
N ALA A 267 -8.34 -9.49 -16.21
CA ALA A 267 -7.52 -8.56 -15.43
C ALA A 267 -8.37 -7.55 -14.63
N THR A 268 -9.45 -7.03 -15.23
CA THR A 268 -10.30 -6.02 -14.57
C THR A 268 -11.14 -6.59 -13.43
N HIS A 269 -11.36 -7.92 -13.41
CA HIS A 269 -11.94 -8.60 -12.26
C HIS A 269 -11.07 -8.49 -10.99
N TYR A 270 -9.74 -8.40 -11.16
CA TYR A 270 -8.76 -8.30 -10.08
C TYR A 270 -8.40 -6.84 -9.73
N LEU A 271 -9.13 -5.87 -10.26
CA LEU A 271 -9.08 -4.48 -9.79
C LEU A 271 -10.05 -4.28 -8.62
N ALA A 272 -9.60 -3.57 -7.60
CA ALA A 272 -10.38 -3.21 -6.42
C ALA A 272 -10.25 -1.71 -6.11
N GLY A 273 -11.13 -1.19 -5.26
CA GLY A 273 -11.04 0.17 -4.72
C GLY A 273 -10.77 1.26 -5.79
N PRO A 274 -9.77 2.14 -5.59
CA PRO A 274 -9.48 3.24 -6.51
C PRO A 274 -9.17 2.81 -7.96
N ALA A 275 -8.41 1.73 -8.16
CA ALA A 275 -8.08 1.24 -9.50
C ALA A 275 -9.31 0.75 -10.26
N ARG A 276 -10.29 0.19 -9.55
CA ARG A 276 -11.57 -0.18 -10.16
C ARG A 276 -12.40 1.03 -10.56
N ALA A 277 -12.46 2.06 -9.71
CA ALA A 277 -13.15 3.32 -10.05
C ALA A 277 -12.53 3.99 -11.29
N TRP A 278 -11.20 3.94 -11.42
CA TRP A 278 -10.50 4.34 -12.64
C TRP A 278 -10.95 3.52 -13.86
N TRP A 279 -11.05 2.19 -13.73
CA TRP A 279 -11.49 1.33 -14.82
C TRP A 279 -12.92 1.65 -15.27
N THR A 280 -13.87 1.80 -14.35
CA THR A 280 -15.27 2.16 -14.66
C THR A 280 -15.34 3.48 -15.43
N SER A 281 -14.59 4.49 -14.98
CA SER A 281 -14.50 5.80 -15.66
C SER A 281 -13.88 5.68 -17.05
N THR A 282 -12.78 4.93 -17.17
CA THR A 282 -12.06 4.71 -18.43
C THR A 282 -12.92 3.95 -19.44
N ARG A 283 -13.69 2.97 -19.00
CA ARG A 283 -14.63 2.20 -19.83
C ARG A 283 -15.77 3.06 -20.33
N ALA A 284 -16.34 3.91 -19.47
CA ALA A 284 -17.37 4.87 -19.84
C ALA A 284 -16.88 5.87 -20.90
N MET A 285 -15.66 6.39 -20.74
CA MET A 285 -15.01 7.27 -21.72
C MET A 285 -14.70 6.56 -23.05
N ASN A 286 -14.55 5.24 -23.05
CA ASN A 286 -14.31 4.44 -24.27
C ASN A 286 -15.58 4.17 -25.09
N GLY A 287 -16.75 4.69 -24.67
CA GLY A 287 -17.99 4.61 -25.45
C GLY A 287 -18.52 3.19 -25.66
N GLY A 288 -18.14 2.23 -24.80
CA GLY A 288 -18.56 0.84 -24.93
C GLY A 288 -17.79 0.02 -25.97
N GLN A 289 -16.78 0.60 -26.64
CA GLN A 289 -15.93 -0.15 -27.55
C GLN A 289 -15.10 -1.20 -26.78
N VAL A 290 -14.99 -2.40 -27.35
CA VAL A 290 -14.14 -3.48 -26.81
C VAL A 290 -12.69 -2.99 -26.80
N MET A 291 -12.11 -2.91 -25.59
CA MET A 291 -10.74 -2.48 -25.40
C MET A 291 -9.80 -3.67 -25.60
N THR A 292 -8.76 -3.51 -26.41
CA THR A 292 -7.74 -4.55 -26.55
C THR A 292 -6.86 -4.61 -25.31
N TRP A 293 -6.19 -5.75 -25.08
CA TRP A 293 -5.21 -5.87 -23.99
C TRP A 293 -4.10 -4.82 -24.09
N ALA A 294 -3.63 -4.51 -25.30
CA ALA A 294 -2.60 -3.50 -25.53
C ALA A 294 -3.07 -2.09 -25.12
N ASP A 295 -4.30 -1.71 -25.47
CA ASP A 295 -4.88 -0.44 -25.07
C ASP A 295 -5.07 -0.34 -23.56
N PHE A 296 -5.49 -1.45 -22.93
CA PHE A 296 -5.61 -1.53 -21.49
C PHE A 296 -4.25 -1.27 -20.81
N LYS A 297 -3.19 -1.99 -21.21
CA LYS A 297 -1.84 -1.79 -20.66
C LYS A 297 -1.39 -0.33 -20.80
N LEU A 298 -1.58 0.26 -21.98
CA LEU A 298 -1.19 1.65 -22.24
C LEU A 298 -1.92 2.63 -21.31
N LYS A 299 -3.24 2.50 -21.18
CA LYS A 299 -4.05 3.38 -20.31
C LYS A 299 -3.72 3.15 -18.83
N PHE A 300 -3.53 1.90 -18.43
CA PHE A 300 -3.18 1.50 -17.07
C PHE A 300 -1.84 2.10 -16.67
N SER A 301 -0.77 1.85 -17.45
CA SER A 301 0.55 2.40 -17.18
C SER A 301 0.54 3.92 -17.17
N LYS A 302 -0.17 4.59 -18.10
CA LYS A 302 -0.25 6.06 -18.11
C LYS A 302 -0.90 6.64 -16.85
N TYR A 303 -1.88 5.96 -16.28
CA TYR A 303 -2.62 6.46 -15.11
C TYR A 303 -1.92 6.11 -13.79
N HIS A 304 -1.39 4.88 -13.67
CA HIS A 304 -0.80 4.38 -12.44
C HIS A 304 0.71 4.56 -12.34
N VAL A 305 1.42 4.71 -13.47
CA VAL A 305 2.88 4.91 -13.53
C VAL A 305 3.17 6.33 -14.03
N PRO A 306 3.59 7.26 -13.15
CA PRO A 306 3.90 8.62 -13.54
C PRO A 306 5.00 8.68 -14.61
N PRO A 307 4.82 9.44 -15.72
CA PRO A 307 5.86 9.57 -16.75
C PRO A 307 7.20 10.11 -16.21
N GLY A 308 7.14 10.94 -15.16
CA GLY A 308 8.33 11.44 -14.47
C GLY A 308 9.13 10.34 -13.76
N LEU A 309 8.47 9.28 -13.27
CA LEU A 309 9.13 8.12 -12.67
C LEU A 309 9.87 7.31 -13.73
N ILE A 310 9.22 7.04 -14.87
CA ILE A 310 9.87 6.33 -16.00
C ILE A 310 11.10 7.11 -16.46
N LYS A 311 10.97 8.43 -16.60
CA LYS A 311 12.11 9.31 -16.93
C LYS A 311 13.23 9.18 -15.90
N LYS A 312 12.90 9.25 -14.60
CA LYS A 312 13.86 9.10 -13.51
C LYS A 312 14.57 7.75 -13.56
N MET A 313 13.84 6.66 -13.78
CA MET A 313 14.42 5.32 -13.90
C MET A 313 15.38 5.20 -15.10
N ARG A 314 15.02 5.80 -16.24
CA ARG A 314 15.91 5.86 -17.41
C ARG A 314 17.18 6.68 -17.14
N ASP A 315 17.05 7.80 -16.45
CA ASP A 315 18.18 8.65 -16.09
C ASP A 315 19.09 7.93 -15.06
N GLU A 316 18.50 7.30 -14.04
CA GLU A 316 19.21 6.44 -13.08
C GLU A 316 19.94 5.29 -13.78
N PHE A 317 19.33 4.64 -14.77
CA PHE A 317 19.97 3.59 -15.54
C PHE A 317 21.18 4.10 -16.32
N ARG A 318 21.06 5.26 -16.99
CA ARG A 318 22.16 5.88 -17.75
C ARG A 318 23.33 6.27 -16.85
N GLU A 319 23.04 6.67 -15.62
CA GLU A 319 24.04 7.08 -14.63
C GLU A 319 24.57 5.92 -13.79
N LEU A 320 23.96 4.72 -13.88
CA LEU A 320 24.29 3.58 -13.04
C LEU A 320 25.68 3.01 -13.39
N LYS A 321 26.64 3.30 -12.52
CA LYS A 321 28.01 2.74 -12.55
C LYS A 321 28.24 1.91 -11.30
N GLN A 322 28.97 0.80 -11.43
CA GLN A 322 29.28 -0.08 -10.30
C GLN A 322 29.96 0.66 -9.14
N GLY A 323 30.96 1.49 -9.44
CA GLY A 323 31.63 2.29 -8.41
C GLY A 323 32.22 1.42 -7.30
N ARG A 324 31.75 1.61 -6.06
CA ARG A 324 32.15 0.83 -4.87
C ARG A 324 31.20 -0.31 -4.53
N MET A 325 30.14 -0.52 -5.31
CA MET A 325 29.19 -1.62 -5.10
C MET A 325 29.86 -2.94 -5.47
N THR A 326 29.54 -3.99 -4.71
CA THR A 326 29.84 -5.35 -5.12
C THR A 326 29.11 -5.68 -6.41
N VAL A 327 29.59 -6.71 -7.13
CA VAL A 327 28.94 -7.16 -8.38
C VAL A 327 27.48 -7.56 -8.14
N VAL A 328 27.20 -8.16 -6.98
CA VAL A 328 25.84 -8.56 -6.57
C VAL A 328 24.96 -7.34 -6.35
N GLU A 329 25.41 -6.35 -5.58
CA GLU A 329 24.65 -5.12 -5.33
C GLU A 329 24.42 -4.32 -6.61
N TYR A 330 25.42 -4.23 -7.50
CA TYR A 330 25.26 -3.56 -8.78
C TYR A 330 24.23 -4.26 -9.66
N ARG A 331 24.29 -5.59 -9.76
CA ARG A 331 23.31 -6.39 -10.49
C ARG A 331 21.92 -6.14 -9.95
N ASP A 332 21.72 -6.24 -8.64
CA ASP A 332 20.40 -6.10 -8.03
C ASP A 332 19.84 -4.69 -8.25
N ARG A 333 20.69 -3.67 -8.18
CA ARG A 333 20.31 -2.28 -8.44
C ARG A 333 20.16 -1.95 -9.94
N PHE A 334 20.70 -2.77 -10.84
CA PHE A 334 20.57 -2.64 -12.29
C PHE A 334 19.23 -3.12 -12.81
N LEU A 335 18.66 -4.17 -12.20
CA LEU A 335 17.43 -4.80 -12.68
C LEU A 335 16.25 -3.81 -12.74
N THR A 336 16.00 -3.06 -11.68
CA THR A 336 14.84 -2.16 -11.59
C THR A 336 14.90 -1.04 -12.63
N PRO A 337 15.99 -0.25 -12.79
CA PRO A 337 16.06 0.81 -13.79
C PRO A 337 16.14 0.29 -15.23
N SER A 338 16.75 -0.89 -15.46
CA SER A 338 16.94 -1.47 -16.80
C SER A 338 15.64 -1.73 -17.54
N ARG A 339 14.57 -2.09 -16.81
CA ARG A 339 13.23 -2.33 -17.36
C ARG A 339 12.66 -1.11 -18.09
N TYR A 340 13.06 0.09 -17.67
CA TYR A 340 12.53 1.36 -18.18
C TYR A 340 13.52 2.10 -19.10
N ALA A 341 14.65 1.48 -19.43
CA ALA A 341 15.73 2.09 -20.19
C ALA A 341 15.56 2.03 -21.72
N ARG A 342 14.44 1.48 -22.20
CA ARG A 342 14.20 1.15 -23.61
C ARG A 342 14.07 2.36 -24.53
#